data_AF-A0A7S4N3R1-F1
#
_entry.id   AF-A0A7S4N3R1-F1
#
_cell.length_a   1.000
_cell.length_b   1.000
_cell.length_c   1.000
_cell.angle_alpha   90.00
_cell.angle_beta   90.00
_cell.angle_gamma   90.00
#
_symmetry.space_group_name_H-M   'P 1'
#
loop_
_entity.id
_entity.type
_entity.pdbx_description
1 polymer ?
#
loop_
_entity_poly.entity_id
_entity_poly.type
_entity_poly.pdbx_seq_one_letter_code
_entity_poly.pdbx_strand_id
1 'polypeptide(L)'
;AAQEEEAAARKAAEEAAARKAAEDAAREIAVFEKTMVMSSEEQKIEERIMAEIAFAAAEEDALMRAKSLMKAGCSVDQLKSIYSTGILSQIGLVGDDSVEHGFSRGPVVNWESTKAVAEQDESERFPSQEQQALVDEVGNLAARLTAFYMEHNQAHLDRAISVARQFVGREDDLNVALVRKYGCDLTSRTAARDMSRNTQLPVAEVAMNSSNEPRAPVVASAPVEEDFAPASPSAPSAPSPAPATVSADSALAVLLGMGFSDMEKNRSLLQACGGDLQAVIAQLLDE
;
A
#
# COMPACT_ATOMS: atom_id res chain seq x y z
N ALA A 1 25.53 -47.08 -49.32
CA ALA A 1 26.08 -47.33 -47.97
C ALA A 1 26.60 -46.03 -47.34
N ALA A 2 27.90 -45.68 -47.38
CA ALA A 2 28.41 -44.51 -46.64
C ALA A 2 27.79 -43.15 -47.07
N GLN A 3 27.65 -42.91 -48.38
CA GLN A 3 27.00 -41.68 -48.88
C GLN A 3 25.49 -41.63 -48.59
N GLU A 4 24.86 -42.78 -48.48
CA GLU A 4 23.43 -42.92 -48.21
C GLU A 4 23.12 -42.70 -46.72
N GLU A 5 24.04 -43.15 -45.85
CA GLU A 5 24.02 -42.90 -44.40
C GLU A 5 24.26 -41.42 -44.08
N GLU A 6 25.20 -40.75 -44.77
CA GLU A 6 25.42 -39.31 -44.60
C GLU A 6 24.21 -38.48 -45.07
N ALA A 7 23.57 -38.87 -46.17
CA ALA A 7 22.35 -38.21 -46.66
C ALA A 7 21.17 -38.39 -45.69
N ALA A 8 21.02 -39.58 -45.10
CA ALA A 8 19.99 -39.84 -44.09
C ALA A 8 20.24 -39.03 -42.81
N ALA A 9 21.51 -38.93 -42.36
CA ALA A 9 21.87 -38.14 -41.19
C ALA A 9 21.62 -36.63 -41.38
N ARG A 10 21.92 -36.08 -42.57
CA ARG A 10 21.61 -34.67 -42.88
C ARG A 10 20.11 -34.39 -42.90
N LYS A 11 19.32 -35.29 -43.50
CA LYS A 11 17.86 -35.16 -43.52
C LYS A 11 17.26 -35.22 -42.12
N ALA A 12 17.74 -36.11 -41.26
CA ALA A 12 17.30 -36.18 -39.86
C ALA A 12 17.70 -34.93 -39.06
N ALA A 13 18.88 -34.37 -39.30
CA ALA A 13 19.32 -33.13 -38.67
C ALA A 13 18.48 -31.91 -39.11
N GLU A 14 18.13 -31.83 -40.40
CA GLU A 14 17.27 -30.79 -40.94
C GLU A 14 15.84 -30.89 -40.37
N GLU A 15 15.28 -32.10 -40.27
CA GLU A 15 13.96 -32.33 -39.67
C GLU A 15 13.94 -32.00 -38.17
N ALA A 16 14.99 -32.34 -37.43
CA ALA A 16 15.14 -31.96 -36.03
C ALA A 16 15.26 -30.44 -35.84
N ALA A 17 15.99 -29.77 -36.73
CA ALA A 17 16.10 -28.30 -36.72
C ALA A 17 14.76 -27.64 -37.04
N ALA A 18 14.02 -28.15 -38.03
CA ALA A 18 12.69 -27.66 -38.38
C ALA A 18 11.69 -27.85 -37.23
N ARG A 19 11.72 -29.00 -36.53
CA ARG A 19 10.87 -29.24 -35.37
C ARG A 19 11.19 -28.30 -34.21
N LYS A 20 12.46 -28.02 -33.95
CA LYS A 20 12.88 -27.06 -32.92
C LYS A 20 12.42 -25.65 -33.26
N ALA A 21 12.58 -25.22 -34.51
CA ALA A 21 12.12 -23.91 -34.97
C ALA A 21 10.59 -23.77 -34.85
N ALA A 22 9.83 -24.82 -35.15
CA ALA A 22 8.38 -24.82 -34.98
C ALA A 22 7.97 -24.75 -33.50
N GLU A 23 8.68 -25.44 -32.61
CA GLU A 23 8.42 -25.37 -31.17
C GLU A 23 8.75 -23.99 -30.58
N ASP A 24 9.86 -23.38 -31.00
CA ASP A 24 10.23 -22.04 -30.54
C ASP A 24 9.23 -20.99 -31.05
N ALA A 25 8.76 -21.09 -32.30
CA ALA A 25 7.70 -20.24 -32.84
C ALA A 25 6.36 -20.42 -32.09
N ALA A 26 6.00 -21.66 -31.73
CA ALA A 26 4.80 -21.93 -30.94
C ALA A 26 4.89 -21.34 -29.52
N ARG A 27 6.08 -21.38 -28.90
CA ARG A 27 6.31 -20.73 -27.60
C ARG A 27 6.19 -19.22 -27.69
N GLU A 28 6.69 -18.60 -28.75
CA GLU A 28 6.60 -17.15 -28.94
C GLU A 28 5.14 -16.69 -29.09
N ILE A 29 4.34 -17.41 -29.88
CA ILE A 29 2.89 -17.14 -30.01
C ILE A 29 2.19 -17.29 -28.65
N ALA A 30 2.49 -18.35 -27.89
CA ALA A 30 1.89 -18.57 -26.58
C ALA A 30 2.28 -17.49 -25.56
N VAL A 31 3.51 -16.98 -25.61
CA VAL A 31 3.95 -15.84 -24.78
C VAL A 31 3.18 -14.58 -25.15
N PHE A 32 3.05 -14.30 -26.45
CA PHE A 32 2.30 -13.13 -26.93
C PHE A 32 0.83 -13.17 -26.50
N GLU A 33 0.15 -14.30 -26.71
CA GLU A 33 -1.25 -14.49 -26.29
C GLU A 33 -1.40 -14.31 -24.76
N LYS A 34 -0.49 -14.90 -23.97
CA LYS A 34 -0.49 -14.73 -22.51
C LYS A 34 -0.31 -13.26 -22.12
N THR A 35 0.60 -12.52 -22.76
CA THR A 35 0.80 -11.10 -22.47
C THR A 35 -0.42 -10.25 -22.84
N MET A 36 -1.11 -10.59 -23.93
CA MET A 36 -2.34 -9.90 -24.34
C MET A 36 -3.49 -10.13 -23.35
N VAL A 37 -3.64 -11.37 -22.86
CA VAL A 37 -4.66 -11.70 -21.85
C VAL A 37 -4.37 -10.98 -20.53
N MET A 38 -3.12 -10.99 -20.06
CA MET A 38 -2.74 -10.29 -18.82
C MET A 38 -3.00 -8.79 -18.92
N SER A 39 -2.65 -8.16 -20.05
CA SER A 39 -2.93 -6.74 -20.28
C SER A 39 -4.44 -6.44 -20.30
N SER A 40 -5.27 -7.34 -20.84
CA SER A 40 -6.73 -7.18 -20.80
C SER A 40 -7.32 -7.31 -19.40
N GLU A 41 -6.76 -8.19 -18.55
CA GLU A 41 -7.19 -8.31 -17.15
C GLU A 41 -6.79 -7.08 -16.33
N GLU A 42 -5.58 -6.56 -16.53
CA GLU A 42 -5.11 -5.31 -15.90
C GLU A 42 -6.04 -4.13 -16.25
N GLN A 43 -6.44 -3.99 -17.51
CA GLN A 43 -7.39 -2.95 -17.94
C GLN A 43 -8.74 -3.07 -17.21
N LYS A 44 -9.27 -4.29 -17.04
CA LYS A 44 -10.54 -4.49 -16.31
C LYS A 44 -10.43 -4.13 -14.83
N ILE A 45 -9.26 -4.39 -14.24
CA ILE A 45 -8.99 -4.02 -12.85
C ILE A 45 -8.93 -2.49 -12.73
N GLU A 46 -8.23 -1.82 -13.64
CA GLU A 46 -8.16 -0.36 -13.67
C GLU A 46 -9.54 0.28 -13.88
N GLU A 47 -10.35 -0.23 -14.82
CA GLU A 47 -11.72 0.25 -15.05
C GLU A 47 -12.59 0.10 -13.80
N ARG A 48 -12.45 -1.03 -13.08
CA ARG A 48 -13.18 -1.25 -11.83
C ARG A 48 -12.75 -0.28 -10.74
N ILE A 49 -11.45 -0.07 -10.57
CA ILE A 49 -10.90 0.89 -9.60
C ILE A 49 -11.40 2.30 -9.92
N MET A 50 -11.35 2.70 -11.19
CA MET A 50 -11.84 4.01 -11.63
C MET A 50 -13.34 4.19 -11.39
N ALA A 51 -14.14 3.15 -11.62
CA ALA A 51 -15.57 3.17 -11.32
C ALA A 51 -15.85 3.30 -9.81
N GLU A 52 -15.06 2.64 -8.97
CA GLU A 52 -15.18 2.72 -7.51
C GLU A 52 -14.82 4.12 -6.99
N ILE A 53 -13.73 4.71 -7.50
CA ILE A 53 -13.35 6.09 -7.19
C ILE A 53 -14.44 7.08 -7.62
N ALA A 54 -14.99 6.91 -8.84
CA ALA A 54 -16.06 7.76 -9.35
C ALA A 54 -17.34 7.64 -8.49
N PHE A 55 -17.67 6.43 -8.02
CA PHE A 55 -18.80 6.21 -7.11
C PHE A 55 -18.59 6.90 -5.76
N ALA A 56 -17.41 6.76 -5.15
CA ALA A 56 -17.08 7.41 -3.89
C ALA A 56 -17.12 8.95 -4.01
N ALA A 57 -16.61 9.50 -5.10
CA ALA A 57 -16.67 10.94 -5.35
C ALA A 57 -18.11 11.45 -5.52
N ALA A 58 -18.98 10.67 -6.18
CA ALA A 58 -20.39 11.01 -6.34
C ALA A 58 -21.15 10.95 -5.01
N GLU A 59 -20.84 9.97 -4.15
CA GLU A 59 -21.41 9.87 -2.80
C GLU A 59 -21.01 11.06 -1.93
N GLU A 60 -19.74 11.47 -1.97
CA GLU A 60 -19.26 12.65 -1.24
C GLU A 60 -19.95 13.96 -1.70
N ASP A 61 -20.09 14.17 -3.01
CA ASP A 61 -20.85 15.33 -3.53
C ASP A 61 -22.32 15.30 -3.10
N ALA A 62 -22.95 14.12 -3.11
CA ALA A 62 -24.32 13.95 -2.65
C ALA A 62 -24.47 14.27 -1.16
N LEU A 63 -23.52 13.86 -0.31
CA LEU A 63 -23.49 14.22 1.11
C LEU A 63 -23.33 15.72 1.33
N MET A 64 -22.45 16.36 0.55
CA MET A 64 -22.22 17.80 0.63
C MET A 64 -23.48 18.59 0.25
N ARG A 65 -24.17 18.17 -0.81
CA ARG A 65 -25.46 18.76 -1.22
C ARG A 65 -26.55 18.52 -0.18
N ALA A 66 -26.65 17.31 0.37
CA ALA A 66 -27.62 17.00 1.42
C ALA A 66 -27.41 17.86 2.68
N LYS A 67 -26.16 18.04 3.12
CA LYS A 67 -25.81 18.95 4.23
C LYS A 67 -26.15 20.40 3.93
N SER A 68 -25.90 20.85 2.70
CA SER A 68 -26.26 22.20 2.25
C SER A 68 -27.78 22.43 2.27
N LEU A 69 -28.56 21.46 1.79
CA LEU A 69 -30.02 21.49 1.82
C LEU A 69 -30.58 21.48 3.25
N MET A 70 -30.00 20.69 4.15
CA MET A 70 -30.37 20.74 5.58
C MET A 70 -30.12 22.14 6.16
N LYS A 71 -28.97 22.75 5.86
CA LYS A 71 -28.66 24.12 6.30
C LYS A 71 -29.63 25.15 5.73
N ALA A 72 -30.19 24.90 4.54
CA ALA A 72 -31.23 25.70 3.92
C ALA A 72 -32.65 25.45 4.48
N GLY A 73 -32.81 24.51 5.42
CA GLY A 73 -34.08 24.22 6.07
C GLY A 73 -34.97 23.20 5.35
N CYS A 74 -34.44 22.42 4.41
CA CYS A 74 -35.18 21.30 3.82
C CYS A 74 -35.55 20.27 4.89
N SER A 75 -36.78 19.75 4.82
CA SER A 75 -37.24 18.73 5.78
C SER A 75 -36.62 17.37 5.48
N VAL A 76 -36.56 16.52 6.50
CA VAL A 76 -36.01 15.15 6.39
C VAL A 76 -36.81 14.32 5.37
N ASP A 77 -38.12 14.51 5.28
CA ASP A 77 -38.96 13.80 4.32
C ASP A 77 -38.71 14.23 2.87
N GLN A 78 -38.33 15.49 2.64
CA GLN A 78 -37.88 15.95 1.32
C GLN A 78 -36.54 15.33 0.94
N LEU A 79 -35.62 15.21 1.89
CA LEU A 79 -34.33 14.56 1.67
C LEU A 79 -34.49 13.05 1.41
N LYS A 80 -35.43 12.38 2.08
CA LYS A 80 -35.80 10.97 1.84
C LYS A 80 -36.31 10.68 0.42
N SER A 81 -36.90 11.68 -0.23
CA SER A 81 -37.38 11.55 -1.62
C SER A 81 -36.24 11.64 -2.65
N ILE A 82 -35.15 12.32 -2.31
CA ILE A 82 -34.07 12.67 -3.25
C ILE A 82 -32.85 11.75 -3.08
N TYR A 83 -32.53 11.35 -1.86
CA TYR A 83 -31.32 10.59 -1.54
C TYR A 83 -31.63 9.18 -1.06
N SER A 84 -30.70 8.25 -1.32
CA SER A 84 -30.78 6.87 -0.84
C SER A 84 -30.61 6.78 0.68
N THR A 85 -31.08 5.68 1.26
CA THR A 85 -30.97 5.39 2.70
C THR A 85 -29.52 5.41 3.23
N GLY A 86 -28.53 5.04 2.41
CA GLY A 86 -27.11 5.09 2.80
C GLY A 86 -26.63 6.51 3.10
N ILE A 87 -26.90 7.45 2.21
CA ILE A 87 -26.54 8.88 2.37
C ILE A 87 -27.25 9.48 3.59
N LEU A 88 -28.53 9.12 3.78
CA LEU A 88 -29.34 9.61 4.91
C LEU A 88 -28.87 9.04 6.26
N SER A 89 -28.35 7.81 6.27
CA SER A 89 -27.75 7.20 7.47
C SER A 89 -26.44 7.90 7.85
N GLN A 90 -25.57 8.19 6.87
CA GLN A 90 -24.29 8.85 7.12
C GLN A 90 -24.42 10.30 7.63
N ILE A 91 -25.47 11.02 7.24
CA ILE A 91 -25.77 12.36 7.77
C ILE A 91 -26.53 12.33 9.11
N GLY A 92 -26.76 11.14 9.69
CA GLY A 92 -27.40 10.97 11.00
C GLY A 92 -28.90 11.26 11.00
N LEU A 93 -29.55 11.25 9.84
CA LEU A 93 -30.98 11.57 9.70
C LEU A 93 -31.89 10.35 9.75
N VAL A 94 -31.35 9.17 9.45
CA VAL A 94 -32.01 7.90 9.78
C VAL A 94 -31.38 7.43 11.08
N GLY A 95 -31.91 7.91 12.19
CA GLY A 95 -31.84 7.14 13.43
C GLY A 95 -32.49 5.78 13.17
N ASP A 96 -32.00 4.75 13.84
CA ASP A 96 -32.52 3.39 13.82
C ASP A 96 -33.94 3.32 14.46
N ASP A 97 -34.87 4.15 13.96
CA ASP A 97 -36.23 4.37 14.47
C ASP A 97 -37.21 3.32 13.93
N SER A 98 -36.72 2.12 13.59
CA SER A 98 -37.57 0.94 13.37
C SER A 98 -37.73 0.10 14.63
N VAL A 99 -37.84 0.73 15.80
CA VAL A 99 -38.21 0.04 17.06
C VAL A 99 -39.26 0.80 17.85
N GLU A 100 -40.46 0.89 17.29
CA GLU A 100 -41.69 0.99 18.10
C GLU A 100 -42.54 -0.23 17.76
N HIS A 101 -42.15 -1.40 18.31
CA HIS A 101 -42.99 -2.44 18.93
C HIS A 101 -42.13 -3.69 19.23
N GLY A 102 -41.55 -3.74 20.44
CA GLY A 102 -41.21 -4.98 21.13
C GLY A 102 -39.83 -5.58 20.87
N PHE A 103 -38.99 -5.55 21.91
CA PHE A 103 -37.72 -6.23 22.07
C PHE A 103 -36.55 -5.72 21.23
N SER A 104 -35.69 -4.98 21.92
CA SER A 104 -34.30 -4.73 21.57
C SER A 104 -33.59 -6.06 21.25
N ARG A 105 -33.50 -6.40 19.97
CA ARG A 105 -32.44 -7.26 19.46
C ARG A 105 -31.42 -6.30 18.87
N GLY A 106 -30.34 -6.04 19.61
CA GLY A 106 -29.06 -5.72 18.96
C GLY A 106 -28.69 -6.84 17.98
N PRO A 107 -27.49 -6.87 17.38
CA PRO A 107 -27.02 -8.09 16.75
C PRO A 107 -27.10 -9.20 17.79
N VAL A 108 -28.17 -10.01 17.72
CA VAL A 108 -28.29 -11.22 18.51
C VAL A 108 -27.30 -12.11 17.83
N VAL A 109 -26.07 -12.07 18.36
CA VAL A 109 -25.17 -13.19 18.30
C VAL A 109 -26.00 -14.35 18.83
N ASN A 110 -26.53 -15.14 17.90
CA ASN A 110 -27.21 -16.35 18.26
C ASN A 110 -26.15 -17.23 18.91
N TRP A 111 -26.15 -17.29 20.24
CA TRP A 111 -25.17 -18.04 21.01
C TRP A 111 -25.28 -19.54 20.73
N GLU A 112 -26.43 -20.02 20.21
CA GLU A 112 -26.57 -21.37 19.67
C GLU A 112 -25.79 -21.55 18.35
N SER A 113 -25.64 -20.49 17.54
CA SER A 113 -24.75 -20.48 16.37
C SER A 113 -23.28 -20.25 16.71
N THR A 114 -22.95 -19.71 17.90
CA THR A 114 -21.56 -19.59 18.37
C THR A 114 -21.03 -20.89 18.96
N LYS A 115 -21.93 -21.79 19.38
CA LYS A 115 -21.56 -23.16 19.75
C LYS A 115 -21.05 -23.98 18.56
N ALA A 116 -21.35 -23.57 17.33
CA ALA A 116 -20.91 -24.22 16.10
C ALA A 116 -19.40 -24.10 15.82
N VAL A 117 -18.68 -23.13 16.38
CA VAL A 117 -17.22 -23.01 16.14
C VAL A 117 -16.40 -24.03 16.93
N ALA A 118 -16.95 -24.55 18.04
CA ALA A 118 -16.31 -25.59 18.85
C ALA A 118 -16.68 -27.01 18.41
N GLU A 119 -17.80 -27.18 17.70
CA GLU A 119 -18.29 -28.47 17.17
C GLU A 119 -18.06 -28.62 15.65
N GLN A 120 -17.53 -27.60 14.97
CA GLN A 120 -17.05 -27.72 13.59
C GLN A 120 -15.83 -28.63 13.53
N ASP A 121 -15.83 -29.53 12.56
CA ASP A 121 -14.71 -30.39 12.22
C ASP A 121 -13.44 -29.52 12.06
N GLU A 122 -12.30 -29.93 12.63
CA GLU A 122 -11.09 -29.10 12.70
C GLU A 122 -10.58 -28.63 11.31
N SER A 123 -11.03 -29.32 10.25
CA SER A 123 -10.77 -29.01 8.85
C SER A 123 -11.57 -27.82 8.28
N GLU A 124 -12.66 -27.39 8.92
CA GLU A 124 -13.48 -26.24 8.48
C GLU A 124 -13.25 -24.97 9.30
N ARG A 125 -12.41 -25.04 10.35
CA ARG A 125 -12.07 -23.89 11.18
C ARG A 125 -11.10 -22.98 10.42
N PHE A 126 -11.61 -21.86 9.93
CA PHE A 126 -10.81 -20.83 9.28
C PHE A 126 -9.86 -20.12 10.27
N PRO A 127 -8.57 -19.93 9.94
CA PRO A 127 -7.71 -20.75 9.08
C PRO A 127 -7.26 -22.04 9.79
N SER A 128 -6.99 -23.11 9.02
CA SER A 128 -6.50 -24.39 9.57
C SER A 128 -5.23 -24.16 10.40
N GLN A 129 -5.02 -24.95 11.47
CA GLN A 129 -3.89 -24.77 12.39
C GLN A 129 -2.53 -24.75 11.67
N GLU A 130 -2.40 -25.51 10.59
CA GLU A 130 -1.20 -25.53 9.74
C GLU A 130 -1.02 -24.21 8.95
N GLN A 131 -2.11 -23.64 8.42
CA GLN A 131 -2.05 -22.35 7.74
C GLN A 131 -1.71 -21.22 8.71
N GLN A 132 -2.23 -21.28 9.94
CA GLN A 132 -1.88 -20.32 10.97
C GLN A 132 -0.39 -20.41 11.34
N ALA A 133 0.13 -21.64 11.53
CA ALA A 133 1.54 -21.87 11.81
C ALA A 133 2.44 -21.33 10.68
N LEU A 134 2.06 -21.54 9.41
CA LEU A 134 2.79 -20.97 8.27
C LEU A 134 2.76 -19.44 8.26
N VAL A 135 1.62 -18.83 8.54
CA VAL A 135 1.51 -17.36 8.63
C VAL A 135 2.40 -16.82 9.76
N ASP A 136 2.43 -17.51 10.89
CA ASP A 136 3.26 -17.15 12.05
C ASP A 136 4.77 -17.31 11.73
N GLU A 137 5.17 -18.38 11.03
CA GLU A 137 6.54 -18.61 10.54
C GLU A 137 6.98 -17.53 9.55
N VAL A 138 6.13 -17.20 8.56
CA VAL A 138 6.36 -16.10 7.62
C VAL A 138 6.53 -14.79 8.38
N GLY A 139 5.66 -14.52 9.35
CA GLY A 139 5.68 -13.31 10.17
C GLY A 139 6.97 -13.18 10.98
N ASN A 140 7.40 -14.26 11.62
CA ASN A 140 8.64 -14.31 12.40
C ASN A 140 9.87 -14.11 11.50
N LEU A 141 9.93 -14.78 10.35
CA LEU A 141 11.03 -14.59 9.40
C LEU A 141 11.05 -13.16 8.82
N ALA A 142 9.89 -12.59 8.50
CA ALA A 142 9.78 -11.22 8.03
C ALA A 142 10.26 -10.21 9.07
N ALA A 143 9.88 -10.37 10.34
CA ALA A 143 10.35 -9.50 11.42
C ALA A 143 11.88 -9.55 11.58
N ARG A 144 12.47 -10.76 11.50
CA ARG A 144 13.92 -10.97 11.53
C ARG A 144 14.62 -10.28 10.35
N LEU A 145 14.09 -10.43 9.14
CA LEU A 145 14.63 -9.81 7.93
C LEU A 145 14.51 -8.29 7.95
N THR A 146 13.37 -7.75 8.40
CA THR A 146 13.16 -6.30 8.53
C THR A 146 14.20 -5.71 9.48
N ALA A 147 14.41 -6.32 10.66
CA ALA A 147 15.43 -5.85 11.59
C ALA A 147 16.85 -5.89 10.99
N PHE A 148 17.16 -6.91 10.18
CA PHE A 148 18.44 -7.02 9.48
C PHE A 148 18.61 -5.93 8.40
N TYR A 149 17.60 -5.71 7.56
CA TYR A 149 17.66 -4.73 6.50
C TYR A 149 17.64 -3.28 7.00
N MET A 150 17.03 -2.99 8.15
CA MET A 150 17.05 -1.63 8.72
C MET A 150 18.48 -1.12 8.98
N GLU A 151 19.41 -2.02 9.27
CA GLU A 151 20.80 -1.69 9.59
C GLU A 151 21.73 -1.76 8.38
N HIS A 152 21.52 -2.71 7.48
CA HIS A 152 22.39 -2.91 6.32
C HIS A 152 21.90 -2.21 5.06
N ASN A 153 20.59 -2.24 4.77
CA ASN A 153 20.02 -1.59 3.59
C ASN A 153 18.51 -1.31 3.75
N GLN A 154 18.18 -0.07 4.10
CA GLN A 154 16.80 0.37 4.31
C GLN A 154 15.96 0.33 3.03
N ALA A 155 16.58 0.38 1.84
CA ALA A 155 15.86 0.28 0.56
C ALA A 155 15.30 -1.14 0.27
N HIS A 156 15.66 -2.14 1.07
CA HIS A 156 15.14 -3.51 0.94
C HIS A 156 14.06 -3.89 1.95
N LEU A 157 13.61 -2.94 2.79
CA LEU A 157 12.56 -3.19 3.78
C LEU A 157 11.23 -3.59 3.14
N ASP A 158 10.84 -2.93 2.05
CA ASP A 158 9.60 -3.26 1.32
C ASP A 158 9.61 -4.69 0.78
N ARG A 159 10.80 -5.25 0.52
CA ARG A 159 10.98 -6.60 -0.01
C ARG A 159 11.10 -7.66 1.08
N ALA A 160 11.29 -7.28 2.35
CA ALA A 160 11.52 -8.22 3.46
C ALA A 160 10.38 -9.23 3.62
N ILE A 161 9.13 -8.77 3.52
CA ILE A 161 7.93 -9.62 3.62
C ILE A 161 7.86 -10.60 2.45
N SER A 162 8.13 -10.14 1.23
CA SER A 162 8.13 -10.97 0.03
C SER A 162 9.22 -12.03 0.05
N VAL A 163 10.42 -11.69 0.55
CA VAL A 163 11.52 -12.64 0.74
C VAL A 163 11.15 -13.66 1.81
N ALA A 164 10.58 -13.23 2.94
CA ALA A 164 10.14 -14.16 3.98
C ALA A 164 9.19 -15.23 3.42
N ARG A 165 8.17 -14.84 2.65
CA ARG A 165 7.24 -15.78 2.00
C ARG A 165 7.91 -16.79 1.06
N GLN A 166 8.96 -16.41 0.36
CA GLN A 166 9.66 -17.27 -0.61
C GLN A 166 10.63 -18.27 0.04
N PHE A 167 11.11 -17.93 1.24
CA PHE A 167 12.15 -18.67 1.96
C PHE A 167 11.65 -19.35 3.25
N VAL A 168 10.33 -19.34 3.52
CA VAL A 168 9.75 -20.22 4.55
C VAL A 168 10.05 -21.68 4.18
N GLY A 169 10.61 -22.42 5.14
CA GLY A 169 11.12 -23.79 4.93
C GLY A 169 12.48 -23.90 4.24
N ARG A 170 13.11 -22.79 3.81
CA ARG A 170 14.45 -22.73 3.20
C ARG A 170 15.30 -21.59 3.79
N GLU A 171 15.22 -21.43 5.11
CA GLU A 171 15.93 -20.35 5.80
C GLU A 171 17.46 -20.49 5.70
N ASP A 172 17.98 -21.72 5.61
CA ASP A 172 19.41 -21.99 5.50
C ASP A 172 20.01 -21.43 4.20
N ASP A 173 19.32 -21.59 3.08
CA ASP A 173 19.74 -21.03 1.79
C ASP A 173 19.76 -19.50 1.82
N LEU A 174 18.78 -18.90 2.52
CA LEU A 174 18.71 -17.46 2.72
C LEU A 174 19.87 -16.97 3.59
N ASN A 175 20.20 -17.68 4.66
CA ASN A 175 21.35 -17.37 5.53
C ASN A 175 22.67 -17.43 4.75
N VAL A 176 22.90 -18.46 3.94
CA VAL A 176 24.10 -18.56 3.08
C VAL A 176 24.18 -17.37 2.12
N ALA A 177 23.06 -16.96 1.52
CA ALA A 177 23.02 -15.80 0.64
C ALA A 177 23.30 -14.48 1.38
N LEU A 178 22.79 -14.33 2.61
CA LEU A 178 23.01 -13.15 3.45
C LEU A 178 24.45 -13.07 3.96
N VAL A 179 25.05 -14.17 4.40
CA VAL A 179 26.48 -14.21 4.77
C VAL A 179 27.36 -13.87 3.58
N ARG A 180 27.05 -14.37 2.40
CA ARG A 180 27.83 -14.03 1.19
C ARG A 180 27.78 -12.55 0.85
N LYS A 181 26.65 -11.87 1.10
CA LYS A 181 26.45 -10.45 0.75
C LYS A 181 26.87 -9.48 1.84
N TYR A 182 26.61 -9.82 3.10
CA TYR A 182 26.73 -8.94 4.25
C TYR A 182 27.67 -9.47 5.34
N GLY A 183 28.15 -10.70 5.23
CA GLY A 183 29.06 -11.32 6.20
C GLY A 183 28.42 -11.78 7.51
N CYS A 184 27.10 -11.65 7.65
CA CYS A 184 26.36 -11.91 8.89
C CYS A 184 25.12 -12.78 8.64
N ASP A 185 24.84 -13.72 9.56
CA ASP A 185 23.65 -14.56 9.58
C ASP A 185 22.45 -13.90 10.29
N LEU A 186 21.23 -14.30 9.93
CA LEU A 186 20.02 -13.88 10.64
C LEU A 186 19.99 -14.43 12.08
N THR A 187 20.43 -15.66 12.29
CA THR A 187 20.37 -16.39 13.57
C THR A 187 21.31 -15.80 14.63
N SER A 188 22.55 -15.48 14.26
CA SER A 188 23.54 -14.89 15.16
C SER A 188 23.11 -13.51 15.70
N ARG A 189 22.38 -12.72 14.89
CA ARG A 189 21.91 -11.38 15.27
C ARG A 189 20.57 -11.42 16.02
N THR A 190 19.66 -12.31 15.63
CA THR A 190 18.35 -12.45 16.29
C THR A 190 18.48 -13.13 17.64
N ALA A 191 19.34 -14.15 17.78
CA ALA A 191 19.68 -14.71 19.09
C ALA A 191 20.23 -13.65 20.07
N ALA A 192 21.06 -12.70 19.59
CA ALA A 192 21.55 -11.59 20.43
C ALA A 192 20.44 -10.61 20.86
N ARG A 193 19.43 -10.39 20.01
CA ARG A 193 18.28 -9.51 20.31
C ARG A 193 17.24 -10.21 21.19
N ASP A 194 16.96 -11.49 20.95
CA ASP A 194 16.04 -12.31 21.74
C ASP A 194 16.62 -12.62 23.12
N MET A 195 17.93 -12.82 23.25
CA MET A 195 18.62 -12.86 24.56
C MET A 195 18.48 -11.53 25.32
N SER A 196 18.56 -10.39 24.62
CA SER A 196 18.35 -9.07 25.25
C SER A 196 16.88 -8.83 25.65
N ARG A 197 15.91 -9.46 24.97
CA ARG A 197 14.47 -9.31 25.24
C ARG A 197 13.98 -10.30 26.31
N ASN A 198 14.49 -11.53 26.34
CA ASN A 198 14.09 -12.58 27.29
C ASN A 198 14.72 -12.41 28.69
N THR A 199 15.69 -11.49 28.84
CA THR A 199 16.15 -11.02 30.16
C THR A 199 15.20 -9.97 30.76
N GLN A 200 14.11 -9.64 30.06
CA GLN A 200 13.15 -8.63 30.48
C GLN A 200 11.70 -9.17 30.39
N LEU A 201 11.36 -10.05 31.33
CA LEU A 201 9.98 -10.48 31.62
C LEU A 201 9.73 -10.50 33.16
N PRO A 202 8.46 -10.45 33.61
CA PRO A 202 7.93 -9.43 34.51
C PRO A 202 7.84 -9.87 35.97
N VAL A 203 8.06 -8.93 36.90
CA VAL A 203 7.69 -9.10 38.31
C VAL A 203 6.84 -7.91 38.72
N ALA A 204 5.54 -7.98 38.49
CA ALA A 204 4.54 -7.21 39.23
C ALA A 204 3.14 -7.72 38.91
N GLU A 205 2.78 -8.87 39.44
CA GLU A 205 1.38 -9.12 39.76
C GLU A 205 1.28 -9.65 41.19
N VAL A 206 0.24 -9.19 41.88
CA VAL A 206 -0.24 -9.51 43.23
C VAL A 206 0.34 -8.69 44.40
N ALA A 207 -0.21 -7.48 44.58
CA ALA A 207 -0.59 -6.95 45.89
C ALA A 207 -1.74 -5.93 45.75
N MET A 208 -2.96 -6.45 45.84
CA MET A 208 -4.14 -5.95 46.57
C MET A 208 -4.38 -4.43 46.79
N ASN A 209 -5.55 -3.99 46.29
CA ASN A 209 -6.63 -3.30 47.02
C ASN A 209 -6.28 -2.45 48.27
N SER A 210 -6.53 -1.14 48.20
CA SER A 210 -7.43 -0.44 49.16
C SER A 210 -7.64 1.04 48.84
N SER A 211 -8.92 1.41 48.80
CA SER A 211 -9.52 2.66 49.32
C SER A 211 -9.41 3.96 48.52
N ASN A 212 -10.44 4.16 47.68
CA ASN A 212 -11.50 5.17 47.79
C ASN A 212 -11.24 6.51 48.55
N GLU A 213 -11.47 7.60 47.79
CA GLU A 213 -12.18 8.87 48.15
C GLU A 213 -11.44 10.09 48.77
N PRO A 214 -12.02 11.33 48.65
CA PRO A 214 -11.30 12.49 48.12
C PRO A 214 -11.27 13.71 49.08
N ARG A 215 -10.44 14.72 48.79
CA ARG A 215 -10.63 16.06 49.41
C ARG A 215 -9.98 17.18 48.60
N ALA A 216 -10.80 18.07 48.07
CA ALA A 216 -10.45 19.44 47.67
C ALA A 216 -10.46 20.37 48.92
N PRO A 217 -10.35 21.70 48.78
CA PRO A 217 -9.27 22.53 48.24
C PRO A 217 -8.81 23.58 49.29
N VAL A 218 -7.59 24.14 49.18
CA VAL A 218 -7.23 25.37 49.94
C VAL A 218 -6.38 26.34 49.12
N VAL A 219 -7.07 27.39 48.66
CA VAL A 219 -6.74 28.84 48.62
C VAL A 219 -5.30 29.26 49.00
N ALA A 220 -4.65 30.06 48.13
CA ALA A 220 -4.34 31.49 48.36
C ALA A 220 -3.07 32.01 47.63
N SER A 221 -3.30 33.06 46.81
CA SER A 221 -2.49 34.29 46.68
C SER A 221 -1.09 34.28 46.04
N ALA A 222 -1.04 34.66 44.74
CA ALA A 222 -0.44 35.89 44.13
C ALA A 222 0.74 36.65 44.84
N PRO A 223 1.35 37.68 44.19
CA PRO A 223 1.89 37.85 42.82
C PRO A 223 3.29 38.53 42.84
N VAL A 224 4.09 38.48 41.74
CA VAL A 224 5.07 39.56 41.42
C VAL A 224 5.29 39.63 39.91
N GLU A 225 5.11 40.84 39.36
CA GLU A 225 5.45 41.25 37.99
C GLU A 225 6.95 41.56 37.85
N GLU A 226 7.52 41.40 36.66
CA GLU A 226 8.50 42.31 36.00
C GLU A 226 8.82 41.67 34.63
N ASP A 227 8.28 42.19 33.52
CA ASP A 227 8.78 43.35 32.75
C ASP A 227 10.16 43.06 32.12
N PHE A 228 10.19 42.82 30.80
CA PHE A 228 11.26 43.17 29.83
C PHE A 228 10.97 42.49 28.47
N ALA A 229 10.44 43.29 27.54
CA ALA A 229 10.55 43.05 26.09
C ALA A 229 11.82 43.76 25.54
N PRO A 230 12.03 43.84 24.22
CA PRO A 230 12.39 42.78 23.27
C PRO A 230 13.71 43.12 22.55
N ALA A 231 14.44 42.13 22.04
CA ALA A 231 15.59 42.40 21.16
C ALA A 231 15.67 41.41 19.99
N SER A 232 15.28 41.91 18.81
CA SER A 232 15.75 41.45 17.51
C SER A 232 17.28 41.50 17.44
N PRO A 233 17.89 40.60 16.65
CA PRO A 233 18.94 41.07 15.75
C PRO A 233 18.72 40.62 14.30
N SER A 234 18.91 41.62 13.43
CA SER A 234 18.89 41.56 11.98
C SER A 234 20.10 40.83 11.36
N ALA A 235 19.85 40.32 10.14
CA ALA A 235 20.78 40.13 9.00
C ALA A 235 21.74 38.90 9.06
N PRO A 236 22.14 38.29 7.90
CA PRO A 236 22.24 38.91 6.57
C PRO A 236 21.59 38.16 5.39
N SER A 237 21.25 38.97 4.39
CA SER A 237 20.92 38.59 3.02
C SER A 237 22.03 37.78 2.35
N ALA A 238 21.63 36.71 1.67
CA ALA A 238 22.45 35.94 0.74
C ALA A 238 21.63 35.63 -0.54
N PRO A 239 22.30 35.39 -1.67
CA PRO A 239 21.86 35.82 -2.99
C PRO A 239 20.80 34.93 -3.65
N SER A 240 19.99 35.58 -4.49
CA SER A 240 19.04 34.97 -5.42
C SER A 240 19.68 33.82 -6.21
N PRO A 241 19.14 32.59 -6.17
CA PRO A 241 19.58 31.51 -7.05
C PRO A 241 19.09 31.78 -8.48
N ALA A 242 20.02 31.69 -9.43
CA ALA A 242 19.75 31.62 -10.87
C ALA A 242 18.73 30.50 -11.17
N PRO A 243 17.93 30.61 -12.25
CA PRO A 243 16.91 29.61 -12.58
C PRO A 243 17.59 28.25 -12.77
N ALA A 244 17.21 27.30 -11.92
CA ALA A 244 17.65 25.92 -12.03
C ALA A 244 17.25 25.43 -13.43
N THR A 245 18.24 25.14 -14.27
CA THR A 245 18.02 24.44 -15.53
C THR A 245 17.53 23.05 -15.19
N VAL A 246 16.20 22.87 -15.29
CA VAL A 246 15.57 21.57 -15.11
C VAL A 246 16.13 20.64 -16.18
N SER A 247 16.58 19.44 -15.78
CA SER A 247 17.11 18.45 -16.72
C SER A 247 16.10 18.22 -17.86
N ALA A 248 16.58 18.18 -19.11
CA ALA A 248 15.73 18.06 -20.30
C ALA A 248 14.77 16.85 -20.22
N ASP A 249 15.21 15.75 -19.59
CA ASP A 249 14.39 14.55 -19.39
C ASP A 249 13.25 14.79 -18.39
N SER A 250 13.47 15.61 -17.35
CA SER A 250 12.44 15.99 -16.40
C SER A 250 11.44 16.97 -17.02
N ALA A 251 11.90 17.89 -17.87
CA ALA A 251 11.03 18.81 -18.59
C ALA A 251 10.14 18.07 -19.61
N LEU A 252 10.68 17.06 -20.30
CA LEU A 252 9.91 16.18 -21.18
C LEU A 252 8.82 15.41 -20.43
N ALA A 253 9.13 14.87 -19.24
CA ALA A 253 8.14 14.17 -18.42
C ALA A 253 6.98 15.09 -18.00
N VAL A 254 7.27 16.35 -17.68
CA VAL A 254 6.25 17.36 -17.35
C VAL A 254 5.37 17.68 -18.57
N LEU A 255 5.96 17.86 -19.76
CA LEU A 255 5.18 18.12 -20.99
C LEU A 255 4.26 16.94 -21.36
N LEU A 256 4.75 15.70 -21.21
CA LEU A 256 3.93 14.50 -21.41
C LEU A 256 2.78 14.42 -20.39
N GLY A 257 3.04 14.74 -19.12
CA GLY A 257 2.01 14.82 -18.08
C GLY A 257 0.96 15.91 -18.32
N MET A 258 1.31 16.97 -19.06
CA MET A 258 0.38 18.03 -19.46
C MET A 258 -0.44 17.69 -20.71
N GLY A 259 -0.23 16.53 -21.33
CA GLY A 259 -0.98 16.08 -22.52
C GLY A 259 -0.32 16.41 -23.86
N PHE A 260 0.92 16.94 -23.87
CA PHE A 260 1.67 17.14 -25.11
C PHE A 260 2.31 15.82 -25.55
N SER A 261 1.56 15.02 -26.32
CA SER A 261 1.92 13.64 -26.72
C SER A 261 3.13 13.53 -27.65
N ASP A 262 3.51 14.62 -28.34
CA ASP A 262 4.49 14.58 -29.43
C ASP A 262 5.93 14.76 -28.91
N MET A 263 6.57 13.63 -28.57
CA MET A 263 7.89 13.60 -27.92
C MET A 263 9.01 14.26 -28.75
N GLU A 264 9.02 14.06 -30.07
CA GLU A 264 10.07 14.60 -30.94
C GLU A 264 9.97 16.12 -31.06
N LYS A 265 8.74 16.63 -31.17
CA LYS A 265 8.45 18.08 -31.19
C LYS A 265 8.83 18.74 -29.87
N ASN A 266 8.39 18.16 -28.74
CA ASN A 266 8.71 18.67 -27.40
C ASN A 266 10.22 18.70 -27.14
N ARG A 267 10.94 17.66 -27.55
CA ARG A 267 12.41 17.57 -27.39
C ARG A 267 13.13 18.61 -28.24
N SER A 268 12.66 18.85 -29.46
CA SER A 268 13.23 19.87 -30.36
C SER A 268 13.02 21.28 -29.81
N LEU A 269 11.83 21.57 -29.28
CA LEU A 269 11.53 22.87 -28.65
C LEU A 269 12.34 23.09 -27.36
N LEU A 270 12.49 22.06 -26.53
CA LEU A 270 13.34 22.16 -25.34
C LEU A 270 14.81 22.40 -25.68
N GLN A 271 15.31 21.84 -26.78
CA GLN A 271 16.66 22.14 -27.28
C GLN A 271 16.76 23.58 -27.81
N ALA A 272 15.74 24.07 -28.52
CA ALA A 272 15.72 25.43 -29.05
C ALA A 272 15.61 26.50 -27.96
N CYS A 273 14.82 26.24 -26.91
CA CYS A 273 14.58 27.15 -25.78
C CYS A 273 15.59 27.00 -24.63
N GLY A 274 16.67 26.23 -24.81
CA GLY A 274 17.72 26.07 -23.79
C GLY A 274 17.23 25.42 -22.49
N GLY A 275 16.18 24.60 -22.56
CA GLY A 275 15.56 23.95 -21.40
C GLY A 275 14.56 24.82 -20.61
N ASP A 276 14.17 25.99 -21.12
CA ASP A 276 13.11 26.79 -20.51
C ASP A 276 11.73 26.22 -20.84
N LEU A 277 11.11 25.56 -19.85
CA LEU A 277 9.80 24.94 -19.98
C LEU A 277 8.68 25.96 -20.30
N GLN A 278 8.75 27.18 -19.75
CA GLN A 278 7.71 28.19 -19.96
C GLN A 278 7.68 28.69 -21.40
N ALA A 279 8.85 28.90 -22.00
CA ALA A 279 8.98 29.29 -23.40
C ALA A 279 8.43 28.21 -24.34
N VAL A 280 8.70 26.93 -24.05
CA VAL A 280 8.19 25.80 -24.84
C VAL A 280 6.66 25.68 -24.75
N ILE A 281 6.07 25.84 -23.56
CA ILE A 281 4.61 25.80 -23.38
C ILE A 281 3.94 26.94 -24.14
N ALA A 282 4.49 28.17 -24.09
CA ALA A 282 3.95 29.30 -24.83
C ALA A 282 3.94 29.02 -26.35
N GLN A 283 5.02 28.44 -26.88
CA GLN A 283 5.12 28.14 -28.31
C GLN A 283 4.20 26.99 -28.75
N LEU A 284 3.93 26.01 -27.89
CA LEU A 284 3.00 24.92 -28.15
C LEU A 284 1.52 25.33 -28.07
N LEU A 285 1.19 26.43 -27.39
CA LEU A 285 -0.16 26.97 -27.27
C LEU A 285 -0.52 27.97 -28.38
N ASP A 286 0.48 28.56 -29.03
CA ASP A 286 0.31 29.50 -30.15
C ASP A 286 0.18 28.80 -31.53
N GLU A 287 0.44 27.48 -31.60
CA GLU A 287 0.20 26.62 -32.78
C GLU A 287 -1.19 25.97 -32.77
#